data_AF-A0A903V7P8-F1
#
_entry.id   AF-A0A903V7P8-F1
#
_cell.length_a   1.000
_cell.length_b   1.000
_cell.length_c   1.000
_cell.angle_alpha   90.00
_cell.angle_beta   90.00
_cell.angle_gamma   90.00
#
_symmetry.space_group_name_H-M   'P 1'
#
loop_
_entity.id
_entity.type
_entity.pdbx_description
1 polymer ?
#
loop_
_entity_poly.entity_id
_entity_poly.type
_entity_poly.pdbx_seq_one_letter_code
_entity_poly.pdbx_strand_id
1 'polypeptide(L)'
;MMKSLGPFHTLIFNALSLHVQFNLIIIVFKFICYRNPTNAYYKVLMANAATSALRLHQRMPPFKFSRDYLQKLLLEDSCHYLLYSLIFLYAYPVLLIIFPVTLFAVLHSASYSLTLLDTLGQNSWWGARLLISLVEFQTRNILRLAAFAEIFIMPLAIVLVFLGKAGIMTPLVYYQFLVLRYSSRRNPYTRNVFYELRLVTENFANGTRTPAVVRKVLQVSISFISRLAPPMQQQQQ
;
A
#
# COMPACT_ATOMS: atom_id res chain seq x y z
N MET A 1 -21.80 -14.53 18.72
CA MET A 1 -21.25 -14.33 20.07
C MET A 1 -19.78 -13.88 19.98
N MET A 2 -19.50 -12.63 19.57
CA MET A 2 -18.12 -12.09 19.51
C MET A 2 -18.09 -10.56 19.36
N LYS A 3 -18.98 -9.84 20.06
CA LYS A 3 -19.04 -8.36 20.06
C LYS A 3 -18.67 -7.73 21.41
N SER A 4 -17.91 -8.46 22.23
CA SER A 4 -17.34 -7.94 23.48
C SER A 4 -15.96 -8.56 23.71
N LEU A 5 -15.01 -8.22 22.82
CA LEU A 5 -13.61 -8.27 23.22
C LEU A 5 -13.37 -6.92 23.88
N GLY A 6 -13.23 -6.92 25.21
CA GLY A 6 -13.19 -5.71 26.02
C GLY A 6 -12.07 -4.74 25.60
N PRO A 7 -12.09 -3.50 26.12
CA PRO A 7 -11.12 -2.45 25.75
C PRO A 7 -9.66 -2.90 25.90
N PHE A 8 -9.39 -3.78 26.86
CA PHE A 8 -8.07 -4.37 27.09
C PHE A 8 -7.56 -5.24 25.93
N HIS A 9 -8.43 -6.05 25.30
CA HIS A 9 -8.04 -6.87 24.16
C HIS A 9 -7.67 -6.00 22.95
N THR A 10 -8.49 -4.99 22.65
CA THR A 10 -8.20 -4.02 21.59
C THR A 10 -6.88 -3.29 21.83
N LEU A 11 -6.57 -2.95 23.09
CA LEU A 11 -5.33 -2.27 23.47
C LEU A 11 -4.08 -3.15 23.27
N ILE A 12 -4.13 -4.43 23.67
CA ILE A 12 -3.04 -5.39 23.42
C ILE A 12 -2.75 -5.51 21.93
N PHE A 13 -3.80 -5.62 21.13
CA PHE A 13 -3.70 -5.76 19.68
C PHE A 13 -3.17 -4.50 18.99
N ASN A 14 -3.53 -3.31 19.48
CA ASN A 14 -2.97 -2.04 19.02
C ASN A 14 -1.49 -1.92 19.40
N ALA A 15 -1.11 -2.30 20.61
CA ALA A 15 0.28 -2.31 21.07
C ALA A 15 1.15 -3.28 20.27
N LEU A 16 0.64 -4.48 19.97
CA LEU A 16 1.31 -5.46 19.11
C LEU A 16 1.49 -4.92 17.69
N SER A 17 0.43 -4.35 17.10
CA SER A 17 0.48 -3.75 15.76
C SER A 17 1.49 -2.60 15.68
N LEU A 18 1.54 -1.74 16.72
CA LEU A 18 2.52 -0.67 16.81
C LEU A 18 3.95 -1.22 16.92
N HIS A 19 4.16 -2.23 17.77
CA HIS A 19 5.47 -2.86 17.91
C HIS A 19 5.98 -3.42 16.58
N VAL A 20 5.12 -4.10 15.81
CA VAL A 20 5.50 -4.65 14.51
C VAL A 20 5.83 -3.53 13.51
N GLN A 21 5.07 -2.44 13.49
CA GLN A 21 5.31 -1.31 12.57
C GLN A 21 6.58 -0.54 12.91
N PHE A 22 6.85 -0.33 14.20
CA PHE A 22 8.08 0.31 14.64
C PHE A 22 9.30 -0.55 14.28
N ASN A 23 9.21 -1.87 14.49
CA ASN A 23 10.24 -2.80 14.01
C ASN A 23 10.41 -2.76 12.50
N LEU A 24 9.31 -2.68 11.73
CA LEU A 24 9.36 -2.54 10.28
C LEU A 24 10.14 -1.28 9.87
N ILE A 25 9.84 -0.13 10.47
CA ILE A 25 10.54 1.14 10.21
C ILE A 25 12.04 1.01 10.54
N ILE A 26 12.40 0.37 11.67
CA ILE A 26 13.79 0.11 12.03
C ILE A 26 14.48 -0.81 11.02
N ILE A 27 13.79 -1.85 10.53
CA ILE A 27 14.35 -2.77 9.53
C ILE A 27 14.56 -2.05 8.19
N VAL A 28 13.64 -1.16 7.79
CA VAL A 28 13.83 -0.30 6.61
C VAL A 28 15.04 0.62 6.79
N PHE A 29 15.22 1.20 7.96
CA PHE A 29 16.41 1.99 8.26
C PHE A 29 17.70 1.15 8.13
N LYS A 30 17.69 -0.10 8.65
CA LYS A 30 18.82 -1.04 8.49
C LYS A 30 19.07 -1.44 7.02
N PHE A 31 18.03 -1.54 6.21
CA PHE A 31 18.13 -1.76 4.76
C PHE A 31 18.87 -0.60 4.08
N ILE A 32 18.49 0.64 4.40
CA ILE A 32 19.08 1.86 3.83
C ILE A 32 20.54 2.05 4.32
N CYS A 33 20.82 1.76 5.59
CA CYS A 33 22.17 1.87 6.18
C CYS A 33 23.07 0.65 5.89
N TYR A 34 22.76 -0.16 4.86
CA TYR A 34 23.60 -1.24 4.32
C TYR A 34 24.04 -2.35 5.28
N ARG A 35 23.33 -2.60 6.39
CA ARG A 35 23.60 -3.75 7.26
C ARG A 35 22.78 -4.96 6.81
N ASN A 36 23.24 -5.63 5.75
CA ASN A 36 22.62 -6.79 5.08
C ASN A 36 21.25 -6.48 4.42
N PRO A 37 21.26 -5.81 3.24
CA PRO A 37 20.04 -5.32 2.60
C PRO A 37 19.10 -6.44 2.17
N THR A 38 19.60 -7.56 1.63
CA THR A 38 18.75 -8.66 1.17
C THR A 38 17.95 -9.27 2.32
N ASN A 39 18.58 -9.53 3.47
CA ASN A 39 17.90 -10.06 4.65
C ASN A 39 16.88 -9.05 5.22
N ALA A 40 17.25 -7.77 5.27
CA ALA A 40 16.36 -6.72 5.73
C ALA A 40 15.11 -6.59 4.83
N TYR A 41 15.25 -6.69 3.51
CA TYR A 41 14.14 -6.64 2.55
C TYR A 41 13.06 -7.68 2.86
N TYR A 42 13.44 -8.94 2.98
CA TYR A 42 12.47 -10.01 3.25
C TYR A 42 11.85 -9.89 4.64
N LYS A 43 12.60 -9.40 5.63
CA LYS A 43 12.06 -9.09 6.95
C LYS A 43 11.02 -7.97 6.92
N VAL A 44 11.22 -6.93 6.10
CA VAL A 44 10.21 -5.86 5.90
C VAL A 44 8.92 -6.45 5.32
N LEU A 45 9.02 -7.29 4.28
CA LEU A 45 7.84 -7.91 3.66
C LEU A 45 7.12 -8.86 4.61
N MET A 46 7.86 -9.69 5.37
CA MET A 46 7.27 -10.57 6.37
C MET A 46 6.60 -9.79 7.51
N ALA A 47 7.23 -8.70 7.99
CA ALA A 47 6.63 -7.84 9.01
C ALA A 47 5.35 -7.15 8.49
N ASN A 48 5.34 -6.72 7.22
CA ASN A 48 4.15 -6.15 6.60
C ASN A 48 3.03 -7.19 6.42
N ALA A 49 3.37 -8.41 6.02
CA ALA A 49 2.44 -9.53 5.93
C ALA A 49 1.81 -9.82 7.29
N ALA A 50 2.62 -9.92 8.35
CA ALA A 50 2.15 -10.13 9.71
C ALA A 50 1.25 -9.00 10.20
N THR A 51 1.65 -7.73 10.00
CA THR A 51 0.84 -6.55 10.33
C THR A 51 -0.50 -6.58 9.60
N SER A 52 -0.47 -6.91 8.31
CA SER A 52 -1.65 -6.99 7.47
C SER A 52 -2.60 -8.10 7.92
N ALA A 53 -2.08 -9.28 8.26
CA ALA A 53 -2.85 -10.40 8.80
C ALA A 53 -3.50 -10.07 10.15
N LEU A 54 -2.76 -9.44 11.07
CA LEU A 54 -3.30 -8.99 12.37
C LEU A 54 -4.44 -7.99 12.19
N ARG A 55 -4.26 -7.00 11.30
CA ARG A 55 -5.30 -6.00 11.00
C ARG A 55 -6.53 -6.62 10.35
N LEU A 56 -6.32 -7.61 9.49
CA LEU A 56 -7.43 -8.34 8.87
C LEU A 56 -8.23 -9.12 9.91
N HIS A 57 -7.54 -9.77 10.84
CA HIS A 57 -8.17 -10.47 11.98
C HIS A 57 -8.98 -9.51 12.88
N GLN A 58 -8.48 -8.29 13.12
CA GLN A 58 -9.19 -7.27 13.90
C GLN A 58 -10.43 -6.72 13.20
N ARG A 59 -10.40 -6.59 11.86
CA ARG A 59 -11.43 -5.90 11.08
C ARG A 59 -12.50 -6.82 10.52
N MET A 60 -12.16 -8.07 10.24
CA MET A 60 -13.10 -9.02 9.67
C MET A 60 -13.98 -9.64 10.76
N PRO A 61 -15.25 -9.93 10.45
CA PRO A 61 -16.08 -10.73 11.33
C PRO A 61 -15.48 -12.15 11.49
N PRO A 62 -15.98 -12.95 12.46
CA PRO A 62 -15.62 -14.36 12.57
C PRO A 62 -15.73 -15.07 11.23
N PHE A 63 -14.77 -15.96 10.95
CA PHE A 63 -14.67 -16.64 9.67
C PHE A 63 -15.98 -17.33 9.31
N LYS A 64 -16.49 -17.01 8.12
CA LYS A 64 -17.64 -17.68 7.51
C LYS A 64 -17.27 -17.95 6.07
N PHE A 65 -17.26 -19.22 5.66
CA PHE A 65 -17.03 -19.56 4.28
C PHE A 65 -18.26 -19.19 3.44
N SER A 66 -18.26 -17.97 2.91
CA SER A 66 -19.35 -17.40 2.10
C SER A 66 -18.78 -16.40 1.10
N ARG A 67 -19.45 -16.26 -0.04
CA ARG A 67 -19.13 -15.26 -1.06
C ARG A 67 -19.08 -13.85 -0.48
N ASP A 68 -19.99 -13.51 0.41
CA ASP A 68 -20.05 -12.20 1.05
C ASP A 68 -18.85 -11.93 1.96
N TYR A 69 -18.36 -12.97 2.64
CA TYR A 69 -17.17 -12.86 3.47
C TYR A 69 -15.92 -12.63 2.61
N LEU A 70 -15.78 -13.39 1.53
CA LEU A 70 -14.67 -13.24 0.58
C LEU A 70 -14.70 -11.87 -0.11
N GLN A 71 -15.87 -11.38 -0.49
CA GLN A 71 -16.00 -10.05 -1.08
C GLN A 71 -15.59 -8.97 -0.08
N LYS A 72 -16.00 -9.06 1.19
CA LYS A 72 -15.55 -8.14 2.24
C LYS A 72 -14.04 -8.22 2.46
N LEU A 73 -13.48 -9.43 2.47
CA LEU A 73 -12.05 -9.69 2.63
C LEU A 73 -11.25 -9.00 1.53
N LEU A 74 -11.65 -9.19 0.26
CA LEU A 74 -10.97 -8.63 -0.91
C LEU A 74 -11.16 -7.11 -1.04
N LEU A 75 -12.07 -6.49 -0.27
CA LEU A 75 -12.21 -5.03 -0.22
C LEU A 75 -11.33 -4.39 0.88
N GLU A 76 -10.75 -5.18 1.78
CA GLU A 76 -9.88 -4.67 2.84
C GLU A 76 -8.47 -4.38 2.30
N ASP A 77 -7.98 -3.15 2.52
CA ASP A 77 -6.62 -2.76 2.14
C ASP A 77 -5.56 -3.67 2.79
N SER A 78 -5.82 -4.15 4.02
CA SER A 78 -4.93 -5.11 4.69
C SER A 78 -4.82 -6.44 3.94
N CYS A 79 -5.90 -6.91 3.29
CA CYS A 79 -5.80 -8.09 2.43
C CYS A 79 -4.93 -7.80 1.20
N HIS A 80 -5.03 -6.60 0.61
CA HIS A 80 -4.21 -6.22 -0.54
C HIS A 80 -2.71 -6.22 -0.19
N TYR A 81 -2.32 -5.63 0.95
CA TYR A 81 -0.92 -5.60 1.38
C TYR A 81 -0.39 -6.95 1.87
N LEU A 82 -1.27 -7.84 2.32
CA LEU A 82 -0.90 -9.24 2.56
C LEU A 82 -0.51 -9.92 1.25
N LEU A 83 -1.37 -9.84 0.22
CA LEU A 83 -1.09 -10.39 -1.11
C LEU A 83 0.16 -9.75 -1.73
N TYR A 84 0.29 -8.43 -1.63
CA TYR A 84 1.48 -7.69 -2.07
C TYR A 84 2.78 -8.29 -1.49
N SER A 85 2.79 -8.56 -0.19
CA SER A 85 3.97 -9.11 0.48
C SER A 85 4.29 -10.52 -0.02
N LEU A 86 3.27 -11.33 -0.28
CA LEU A 86 3.45 -12.70 -0.82
C LEU A 86 3.97 -12.70 -2.25
N ILE A 87 3.52 -11.76 -3.10
CA ILE A 87 3.98 -11.62 -4.49
C ILE A 87 5.49 -11.36 -4.55
N PHE A 88 5.97 -10.46 -3.68
CA PHE A 88 7.36 -9.99 -3.73
C PHE A 88 8.32 -10.75 -2.81
N LEU A 89 7.83 -11.66 -1.98
CA LEU A 89 8.68 -12.53 -1.15
C LEU A 89 9.61 -13.41 -1.99
N TYR A 90 9.20 -13.76 -3.21
CA TYR A 90 9.96 -14.57 -4.15
C TYR A 90 10.59 -13.76 -5.30
N ALA A 91 10.54 -12.44 -5.23
CA ALA A 91 11.15 -11.55 -6.22
C ALA A 91 12.52 -11.04 -5.75
N TYR A 92 13.32 -10.55 -6.70
CA TYR A 92 14.57 -9.87 -6.39
C TYR A 92 14.32 -8.62 -5.53
N PRO A 93 15.14 -8.36 -4.50
CA PRO A 93 14.96 -7.23 -3.59
C PRO A 93 15.15 -5.88 -4.30
N VAL A 94 14.10 -5.07 -4.34
CA VAL A 94 14.14 -3.69 -4.89
C VAL A 94 13.53 -2.71 -3.91
N LEU A 95 14.21 -1.57 -3.69
CA LEU A 95 13.78 -0.54 -2.74
C LEU A 95 12.37 -0.01 -3.04
N LEU A 96 12.04 0.20 -4.32
CA LEU A 96 10.72 0.70 -4.72
C LEU A 96 9.58 -0.20 -4.24
N ILE A 97 9.81 -1.52 -4.09
CA ILE A 97 8.80 -2.46 -3.61
C ILE A 97 8.53 -2.28 -2.11
N ILE A 98 9.54 -1.99 -1.30
CA ILE A 98 9.33 -1.75 0.15
C ILE A 98 8.85 -0.33 0.45
N PHE A 99 8.95 0.57 -0.52
CA PHE A 99 8.59 1.98 -0.35
C PHE A 99 7.12 2.22 0.04
N PRO A 100 6.09 1.74 -0.70
CA PRO A 100 4.70 1.92 -0.28
C PRO A 100 4.42 1.27 1.08
N VAL A 101 4.97 0.08 1.32
CA VAL A 101 4.87 -0.63 2.61
C VAL A 101 5.38 0.23 3.77
N THR A 102 6.50 0.92 3.57
CA THR A 102 7.09 1.81 4.58
C THR A 102 6.19 3.02 4.84
N LEU A 103 5.66 3.65 3.80
CA LEU A 103 4.74 4.78 3.93
C LEU A 103 3.47 4.40 4.72
N PHE A 104 2.90 3.23 4.43
CA PHE A 104 1.78 2.71 5.22
C PHE A 104 2.16 2.40 6.66
N ALA A 105 3.34 1.83 6.90
CA ALA A 105 3.82 1.60 8.26
C ALA A 105 3.95 2.89 9.09
N VAL A 106 4.42 3.99 8.48
CA VAL A 106 4.49 5.31 9.12
C VAL A 106 3.10 5.82 9.50
N LEU A 107 2.13 5.76 8.56
CA LEU A 107 0.75 6.20 8.82
C LEU A 107 0.11 5.39 9.95
N HIS A 108 0.22 4.07 9.87
CA HIS A 108 -0.35 3.22 10.90
C HIS A 108 0.35 3.44 12.26
N SER A 109 1.67 3.62 12.26
CA SER A 109 2.43 3.83 13.49
C SER A 109 2.00 5.12 14.17
N ALA A 110 1.77 6.19 13.40
CA ALA A 110 1.23 7.45 13.92
C ALA A 110 -0.16 7.25 14.55
N SER A 111 -1.10 6.62 13.83
CA SER A 111 -2.46 6.39 14.34
C SER A 111 -2.49 5.50 15.58
N TYR A 112 -1.74 4.39 15.61
CA TYR A 112 -1.70 3.52 16.78
C TYR A 112 -1.01 4.21 17.97
N SER A 113 0.03 5.02 17.73
CA SER A 113 0.68 5.78 18.80
C SER A 113 -0.28 6.79 19.44
N LEU A 114 -1.11 7.47 18.63
CA LEU A 114 -2.12 8.40 19.14
C LEU A 114 -3.12 7.68 20.05
N THR A 115 -3.65 6.54 19.59
CA THR A 115 -4.61 5.76 20.39
C THR A 115 -4.05 5.31 21.74
N LEU A 116 -2.76 4.91 21.79
CA LEU A 116 -2.14 4.54 23.05
C LEU A 116 -1.88 5.76 23.94
N LEU A 117 -1.45 6.88 23.34
CA LEU A 117 -1.18 8.11 24.08
C LEU A 117 -2.44 8.70 24.72
N ASP A 118 -3.58 8.57 24.04
CA ASP A 118 -4.88 8.95 24.61
C ASP A 118 -5.31 8.03 25.76
N THR A 119 -4.95 6.75 25.71
CA THR A 119 -5.21 5.82 26.83
C THR A 119 -4.27 6.02 28.03
N LEU A 120 -3.06 6.56 27.80
CA LEU A 120 -2.06 6.83 28.85
C LEU A 120 -2.24 8.22 29.50
N GLY A 121 -3.08 9.09 28.93
CA GLY A 121 -3.46 10.39 29.50
C GLY A 121 -2.94 11.60 28.70
N GLN A 122 -3.73 12.68 28.69
CA GLN A 122 -3.55 13.86 27.81
C GLN A 122 -2.21 14.62 27.98
N ASN A 123 -1.53 14.46 29.11
CA ASN A 123 -0.26 15.15 29.42
C ASN A 123 1.00 14.32 29.05
N SER A 124 0.82 13.20 28.37
CA SER A 124 1.94 12.39 27.91
C SER A 124 2.56 13.00 26.64
N TRP A 125 3.81 13.47 26.77
CA TRP A 125 4.76 13.80 25.70
C TRP A 125 4.17 14.63 24.54
N TRP A 126 4.00 15.93 24.77
CA TRP A 126 3.55 16.92 23.77
C TRP A 126 4.29 16.84 22.42
N GLY A 127 5.60 16.54 22.43
CA GLY A 127 6.41 16.39 21.22
C GLY A 127 6.01 15.19 20.37
N ALA A 128 5.63 14.07 21.00
CA ALA A 128 5.12 12.90 20.28
C ALA A 128 3.78 13.23 19.60
N ARG A 129 2.88 13.95 20.29
CA ARG A 129 1.60 14.42 19.72
C ARG A 129 1.79 15.31 18.50
N LEU A 130 2.76 16.23 18.58
CA LEU A 130 3.08 17.12 17.47
C LEU A 130 3.59 16.35 16.25
N LEU A 131 4.50 15.40 16.44
CA LEU A 131 5.01 14.58 15.32
C LEU A 131 3.90 13.73 14.70
N ILE A 132 3.03 13.14 15.51
CA ILE A 132 1.90 12.36 15.04
C ILE A 132 0.93 13.24 14.25
N SER A 133 0.57 14.43 14.76
CA SER A 133 -0.35 15.34 14.08
C SER A 133 0.22 15.89 12.77
N LEU A 134 1.54 16.09 12.68
CA LEU A 134 2.22 16.43 11.42
C LEU A 134 2.11 15.31 10.38
N VAL A 135 2.29 14.05 10.79
CA VAL A 135 2.12 12.89 9.91
C VAL A 135 0.66 12.79 9.46
N GLU A 136 -0.29 12.99 10.38
CA GLU A 136 -1.72 12.99 10.06
C GLU A 136 -2.09 14.09 9.08
N PHE A 137 -1.54 15.30 9.24
CA PHE A 137 -1.70 16.42 8.31
C PHE A 137 -1.17 16.08 6.90
N GLN A 138 -0.07 15.33 6.81
CA GLN A 138 0.53 14.90 5.54
C GLN A 138 -0.05 13.58 4.99
N THR A 139 -1.04 12.98 5.64
CA THR A 139 -1.61 11.67 5.25
C THR A 139 -2.00 11.64 3.77
N ARG A 140 -2.65 12.70 3.27
CA ARG A 140 -3.05 12.79 1.86
C ARG A 140 -1.87 12.67 0.91
N ASN A 141 -0.76 13.34 1.21
CA ASN A 141 0.43 13.33 0.37
C ASN A 141 1.16 11.99 0.45
N ILE A 142 1.23 11.40 1.65
CA ILE A 142 1.80 10.06 1.85
C ILE A 142 1.02 9.01 1.05
N LEU A 143 -0.31 9.04 1.10
CA LEU A 143 -1.15 8.10 0.35
C LEU A 143 -1.04 8.29 -1.17
N ARG A 144 -0.94 9.53 -1.66
CA ARG A 144 -0.68 9.80 -3.09
C ARG A 144 0.69 9.29 -3.52
N LEU A 145 1.72 9.48 -2.69
CA LEU A 145 3.07 9.01 -2.97
C LEU A 145 3.14 7.47 -2.98
N ALA A 146 2.43 6.81 -2.08
CA ALA A 146 2.30 5.35 -2.08
C ALA A 146 1.58 4.84 -3.33
N ALA A 147 0.45 5.45 -3.69
CA ALA A 147 -0.29 5.14 -4.91
C ALA A 147 0.55 5.32 -6.17
N PHE A 148 1.35 6.40 -6.23
CA PHE A 148 2.29 6.61 -7.32
C PHE A 148 3.33 5.48 -7.40
N ALA A 149 3.97 5.13 -6.29
CA ALA A 149 4.93 4.03 -6.26
C ALA A 149 4.29 2.70 -6.68
N GLU A 150 3.08 2.39 -6.20
CA GLU A 150 2.30 1.20 -6.60
C GLU A 150 2.16 1.11 -8.13
N ILE A 151 1.80 2.21 -8.79
CA ILE A 151 1.62 2.24 -10.24
C ILE A 151 2.95 1.95 -10.97
N PHE A 152 4.06 2.54 -10.52
CA PHE A 152 5.38 2.37 -11.16
C PHE A 152 6.02 1.00 -10.90
N ILE A 153 5.57 0.26 -9.89
CA ILE A 153 6.03 -1.11 -9.66
C ILE A 153 5.55 -2.06 -10.77
N MET A 154 4.46 -1.76 -11.47
CA MET A 154 3.98 -2.61 -12.58
C MET A 154 4.97 -2.69 -13.74
N PRO A 155 5.42 -1.58 -14.37
CA PRO A 155 6.45 -1.65 -15.39
C PRO A 155 7.78 -2.19 -14.86
N LEU A 156 8.14 -1.88 -13.60
CA LEU A 156 9.31 -2.47 -12.95
C LEU A 156 9.21 -4.01 -12.87
N ALA A 157 8.06 -4.56 -12.50
CA ALA A 157 7.85 -6.00 -12.41
C ALA A 157 8.01 -6.68 -13.78
N ILE A 158 7.53 -6.05 -14.86
CA ILE A 158 7.74 -6.52 -16.23
C ILE A 158 9.23 -6.55 -16.56
N VAL A 159 9.97 -5.47 -16.26
CA VAL A 159 11.42 -5.40 -16.46
C VAL A 159 12.16 -6.48 -15.66
N LEU A 160 11.77 -6.71 -14.40
CA LEU A 160 12.37 -7.75 -13.56
C LEU A 160 12.18 -9.16 -14.15
N VAL A 161 11.04 -9.44 -14.79
CA VAL A 161 10.83 -10.72 -15.49
C VAL A 161 11.79 -10.87 -16.66
N PHE A 162 11.94 -9.84 -17.50
CA PHE A 162 12.87 -9.88 -18.62
C PHE A 162 14.34 -10.02 -18.18
N LEU A 163 14.69 -9.51 -17.01
CA LEU A 163 16.02 -9.67 -16.40
C LEU A 163 16.21 -11.02 -15.69
N GLY A 164 15.21 -11.91 -15.67
CA GLY A 164 15.27 -13.19 -14.94
C GLY A 164 15.26 -13.02 -13.41
N LYS A 165 14.87 -11.85 -12.90
CA LYS A 165 14.86 -11.46 -11.48
C LYS A 165 13.50 -11.61 -10.80
N ALA A 166 12.47 -12.00 -11.56
CA ALA A 166 11.14 -12.33 -11.07
C ALA A 166 10.50 -13.39 -12.00
N GLY A 167 9.57 -14.18 -11.48
CA GLY A 167 8.78 -15.11 -12.29
C GLY A 167 7.70 -14.40 -13.10
N ILE A 168 7.26 -15.02 -14.20
CA ILE A 168 6.19 -14.48 -15.06
C ILE A 168 4.89 -14.23 -14.29
N MET A 169 4.64 -15.01 -13.23
CA MET A 169 3.47 -14.84 -12.36
C MET A 169 3.49 -13.51 -11.58
N THR A 170 4.66 -12.93 -11.30
CA THR A 170 4.80 -11.70 -10.50
C THR A 170 3.99 -10.53 -11.11
N PRO A 171 4.22 -10.09 -12.36
CA PRO A 171 3.44 -9.02 -12.96
C PRO A 171 1.95 -9.37 -13.13
N LEU A 172 1.60 -10.63 -13.39
CA LEU A 172 0.20 -11.06 -13.56
C LEU A 172 -0.60 -10.93 -12.26
N VAL A 173 -0.04 -11.43 -11.16
CA VAL A 173 -0.69 -11.33 -9.84
C VAL A 173 -0.62 -9.89 -9.32
N TYR A 174 0.45 -9.16 -9.63
CA TYR A 174 0.57 -7.74 -9.28
C TYR A 174 -0.47 -6.86 -9.98
N TYR A 175 -0.81 -7.17 -11.24
CA TYR A 175 -1.91 -6.51 -11.93
C TYR A 175 -3.24 -6.69 -11.18
N GLN A 176 -3.53 -7.89 -10.68
CA GLN A 176 -4.73 -8.12 -9.86
C GLN A 176 -4.72 -7.30 -8.57
N PHE A 177 -3.57 -7.18 -7.91
CA PHE A 177 -3.40 -6.27 -6.77
C PHE A 177 -3.74 -4.82 -7.16
N LEU A 178 -3.24 -4.32 -8.30
CA LEU A 178 -3.54 -2.96 -8.75
C LEU A 178 -5.02 -2.76 -9.10
N VAL A 179 -5.68 -3.76 -9.70
CA VAL A 179 -7.13 -3.70 -9.95
C VAL A 179 -7.90 -3.59 -8.63
N LEU A 180 -7.56 -4.40 -7.63
CA LEU A 180 -8.18 -4.35 -6.30
C LEU A 180 -7.97 -2.97 -5.62
N ARG A 181 -6.77 -2.40 -5.73
CA ARG A 181 -6.45 -1.06 -5.22
C ARG A 181 -7.22 0.04 -5.95
N TYR A 182 -7.31 -0.06 -7.27
CA TYR A 182 -8.09 0.87 -8.10
C TYR A 182 -9.58 0.84 -7.75
N SER A 183 -10.12 -0.34 -7.46
CA SER A 183 -11.52 -0.56 -7.06
C SER A 183 -11.80 -0.30 -5.58
N SER A 184 -10.79 0.00 -4.76
CA SER A 184 -10.98 0.25 -3.33
C SER A 184 -11.82 1.52 -3.11
N ARG A 185 -12.92 1.37 -2.35
CA ARG A 185 -13.80 2.50 -1.98
C ARG A 185 -13.21 3.35 -0.85
N ARG A 186 -12.37 2.75 0.00
CA ARG A 186 -11.77 3.44 1.17
C ARG A 186 -10.56 4.27 0.78
N ASN A 187 -9.82 3.85 -0.25
CA ASN A 187 -8.63 4.55 -0.72
C ASN A 187 -8.77 4.94 -2.20
N PRO A 188 -9.25 6.16 -2.50
CA PRO A 188 -9.42 6.62 -3.88
C PRO A 188 -8.10 7.08 -4.54
N TYR A 189 -6.98 7.09 -3.81
CA TYR A 189 -5.74 7.74 -4.28
C TYR A 189 -5.11 7.02 -5.47
N THR A 190 -5.15 5.69 -5.53
CA THR A 190 -4.66 4.94 -6.71
C THR A 190 -5.39 5.36 -7.98
N ARG A 191 -6.72 5.47 -7.93
CA ARG A 191 -7.53 5.97 -9.06
C ARG A 191 -7.19 7.41 -9.42
N ASN A 192 -7.07 8.28 -8.43
CA ASN A 192 -6.76 9.69 -8.64
C ASN A 192 -5.39 9.87 -9.31
N VAL A 193 -4.37 9.13 -8.86
CA VAL A 193 -3.02 9.21 -9.44
C VAL A 193 -3.01 8.63 -10.87
N PHE A 194 -3.74 7.55 -11.16
CA PHE A 194 -3.90 7.08 -12.54
C PHE A 194 -4.53 8.15 -13.44
N TYR A 195 -5.55 8.85 -12.96
CA TYR A 195 -6.18 9.95 -13.69
C TYR A 195 -5.22 11.13 -13.90
N GLU A 196 -4.51 11.56 -12.86
CA GLU A 196 -3.50 12.62 -12.94
C GLU A 196 -2.38 12.27 -13.92
N LEU A 197 -1.85 11.04 -13.86
CA LEU A 197 -0.82 10.56 -14.78
C LEU A 197 -1.32 10.57 -16.22
N ARG A 198 -2.57 10.15 -16.45
CA ARG A 198 -3.18 10.21 -17.77
C ARG A 198 -3.23 11.65 -18.29
N LEU A 199 -3.74 12.60 -17.50
CA LEU A 199 -3.82 14.01 -17.89
C LEU A 199 -2.44 14.61 -18.19
N VAL A 200 -1.44 14.34 -17.36
CA VAL A 200 -0.06 14.81 -17.58
C VAL A 200 0.50 14.24 -18.87
N THR A 201 0.26 12.95 -19.13
CA THR A 201 0.72 12.26 -20.34
C THR A 201 0.01 12.79 -21.59
N GLU A 202 -1.30 13.05 -21.53
CA GLU A 202 -2.08 13.65 -22.62
C GLU A 202 -1.61 15.07 -22.93
N ASN A 203 -1.43 15.91 -21.91
CA ASN A 203 -0.91 17.27 -22.05
C ASN A 203 0.49 17.28 -22.67
N PHE A 204 1.36 16.37 -22.24
CA PHE A 204 2.69 16.23 -22.82
C PHE A 204 2.64 15.72 -24.27
N ALA A 205 1.78 14.75 -24.58
CA ALA A 205 1.61 14.24 -25.94
C ALA A 205 1.10 15.33 -26.91
N ASN A 206 0.19 16.19 -26.45
CA ASN A 206 -0.39 17.28 -27.23
C ASN A 206 0.48 18.54 -27.27
N GLY A 207 1.60 18.56 -26.54
CA GLY A 207 2.58 19.64 -26.58
C GLY A 207 3.14 19.88 -27.99
N THR A 208 3.36 21.15 -28.32
CA THR A 208 3.92 21.58 -29.63
C THR A 208 5.36 21.10 -29.83
N ARG A 209 6.10 20.82 -28.76
CA ARG A 209 7.50 20.37 -28.77
C ARG A 209 7.66 18.85 -28.85
N THR A 210 6.56 18.10 -28.89
CA THR A 210 6.60 16.63 -28.77
C THR A 210 6.72 15.99 -30.16
N PRO A 211 7.79 15.20 -30.45
CA PRO A 211 7.95 14.54 -31.74
C PRO A 211 6.78 13.61 -32.08
N ALA A 212 6.44 13.48 -33.37
CA ALA A 212 5.28 12.71 -33.82
C ALA A 212 5.31 11.23 -33.37
N VAL A 213 6.49 10.61 -33.35
CA VAL A 213 6.68 9.23 -32.86
C VAL A 213 6.35 9.13 -31.37
N VAL A 214 6.88 10.03 -30.55
CA VAL A 214 6.63 10.06 -29.10
C VAL A 214 5.15 10.27 -28.81
N ARG A 215 4.51 11.21 -29.51
CA ARG A 215 3.06 11.45 -29.39
C ARG A 215 2.25 10.17 -29.67
N LYS A 216 2.56 9.46 -30.76
CA LYS A 216 1.88 8.21 -31.12
C LYS A 216 2.06 7.13 -30.05
N VAL A 217 3.28 6.94 -29.55
CA VAL A 217 3.57 5.97 -28.49
C VAL A 217 2.78 6.30 -27.22
N LEU A 218 2.76 7.57 -26.80
CA LEU A 218 2.03 8.00 -25.61
C LEU A 218 0.52 7.78 -25.75
N GLN A 219 -0.08 8.16 -26.89
CA GLN A 219 -1.51 7.97 -27.15
C GLN A 219 -1.92 6.48 -27.17
N VAL A 220 -1.08 5.63 -27.77
CA VAL A 220 -1.29 4.17 -27.75
C VAL A 220 -1.20 3.63 -26.32
N SER A 221 -0.22 4.11 -25.54
CA SER A 221 -0.02 3.68 -24.15
C SER A 221 -1.19 4.09 -23.26
N ILE A 222 -1.67 5.33 -23.38
CA ILE A 222 -2.87 5.83 -22.69
C ILE A 222 -4.07 4.97 -23.04
N SER A 223 -4.28 4.69 -24.33
CA SER A 223 -5.41 3.87 -24.79
C SER A 223 -5.33 2.44 -24.24
N PHE A 224 -4.14 1.84 -24.24
CA PHE A 224 -3.91 0.50 -23.71
C PHE A 224 -4.18 0.42 -22.20
N ILE A 225 -3.58 1.31 -21.40
CA ILE A 225 -3.79 1.37 -19.95
C ILE A 225 -5.26 1.66 -19.62
N SER A 226 -5.91 2.57 -20.36
CA SER A 226 -7.32 2.90 -20.14
C SER A 226 -8.26 1.72 -20.40
N ARG A 227 -7.91 0.82 -21.33
CA ARG A 227 -8.69 -0.41 -21.59
C ARG A 227 -8.55 -1.45 -20.47
N LEU A 228 -7.43 -1.41 -19.73
CA LEU A 228 -7.18 -2.30 -18.60
C LEU A 228 -7.83 -1.81 -17.30
N ALA A 229 -8.36 -0.59 -17.28
CA ALA A 229 -9.03 -0.05 -16.12
C ALA A 229 -10.42 -0.70 -15.95
N PRO A 230 -10.79 -1.15 -14.73
CA PRO A 230 -12.11 -1.72 -14.48
C PRO A 230 -13.21 -0.67 -14.68
N PRO A 231 -14.43 -1.08 -15.11
CA PRO A 231 -15.54 -0.17 -15.35
C PRO A 231 -15.91 0.59 -14.07
N MET A 232 -16.14 1.90 -14.21
CA MET A 232 -16.52 2.77 -13.10
C MET A 232 -17.88 2.35 -12.56
N GLN A 233 -17.93 1.82 -11.33
CA GLN A 233 -19.18 1.84 -10.57
C GLN A 233 -19.42 3.29 -10.17
N GLN A 234 -20.45 3.93 -10.74
CA GLN A 234 -20.88 5.26 -10.33
C GLN A 234 -21.08 5.27 -8.82
N GLN A 235 -20.35 6.14 -8.14
CA GLN A 235 -20.49 6.37 -6.72
C GLN A 235 -21.82 7.11 -6.54
N GLN A 236 -22.89 6.39 -6.19
CA GLN A 236 -24.13 7.02 -5.71
C GLN A 236 -23.73 7.92 -4.54
N GLN A 237 -23.90 9.24 -4.75
CA GLN A 237 -23.69 10.28 -3.74
C GLN A 237 -24.67 10.11 -2.59
#